data_AF-A0A1I6GMM9-F1
#
_entry.id   AF-A0A1I6GMM9-F1
#
_cell.length_a   1.000
_cell.length_b   1.000
_cell.length_c   1.000
_cell.angle_alpha   90.00
_cell.angle_beta   90.00
_cell.angle_gamma   90.00
#
_symmetry.space_group_name_H-M   'P 1'
#
loop_
_entity.id
_entity.type
_entity.pdbx_description
1 polymer ?
#
loop_
_entity_poly.entity_id
_entity_poly.type
_entity_poly.pdbx_seq_one_letter_code
_entity_poly.pdbx_strand_id
1 'polypeptide(L)'
;MHRLLIACFSGLLLAGCQSQPPAGADVAPGAVLISAQHCLSEYLEELEKNHYGPCLKIISVDGQAPPVRSDGFIELPARTPVTLGVSCVYRHADGSPIPATMENTEFSVTRATFENPGTRWYLHAHRQARQVVGCEPTLSRSVYPTYDTE
;
A
#
# COMPACT_ATOMS: atom_id res chain seq x y z
N MET A 1 -30.07 44.60 -46.22
CA MET A 1 -30.81 43.41 -45.75
C MET A 1 -29.94 42.68 -44.74
N HIS A 2 -30.54 42.36 -43.58
CA HIS A 2 -29.91 41.75 -42.41
C HIS A 2 -29.19 40.43 -42.70
N ARG A 3 -28.06 40.18 -42.01
CA ARG A 3 -27.89 38.97 -41.18
C ARG A 3 -26.70 39.08 -40.21
N LEU A 4 -27.09 39.07 -38.94
CA LEU A 4 -26.31 38.86 -37.72
C LEU A 4 -25.57 37.51 -37.79
N LEU A 5 -24.31 37.45 -37.36
CA LEU A 5 -23.72 36.21 -36.83
C LEU A 5 -22.68 36.57 -35.76
N ILE A 6 -23.14 36.45 -34.52
CA ILE A 6 -22.35 36.43 -33.29
C ILE A 6 -21.56 35.12 -33.27
N ALA A 7 -20.24 35.19 -33.07
CA ALA A 7 -19.44 34.02 -32.70
C ALA A 7 -18.60 34.37 -31.47
N CYS A 8 -19.18 34.09 -30.30
CA CYS A 8 -18.45 33.90 -29.05
C CYS A 8 -17.57 32.66 -29.19
N PHE A 9 -16.25 32.80 -29.03
CA PHE A 9 -15.38 31.68 -28.67
C PHE A 9 -14.49 32.07 -27.49
N SER A 10 -15.14 32.00 -26.33
CA SER A 10 -14.68 31.46 -25.06
C SER A 10 -13.19 31.10 -24.96
N GLY A 11 -12.49 31.82 -24.08
CA GLY A 11 -11.15 31.47 -23.64
C GLY A 11 -11.12 30.13 -22.90
N LEU A 12 -10.24 29.24 -23.35
CA LEU A 12 -9.83 28.07 -22.56
C LEU A 12 -8.70 28.50 -21.61
N LEU A 13 -9.08 28.78 -20.36
CA LEU A 13 -8.18 28.69 -19.21
C LEU A 13 -7.92 27.20 -18.96
N LEU A 14 -6.79 26.69 -19.45
CA LEU A 14 -6.27 25.39 -19.03
C LEU A 14 -5.69 25.53 -17.62
N ALA A 15 -6.56 25.59 -16.61
CA ALA A 15 -6.20 25.27 -15.24
C ALA A 15 -6.01 23.74 -15.18
N GLY A 16 -4.81 23.27 -15.50
CA GLY A 16 -4.42 21.90 -15.22
C GLY A 16 -4.39 21.70 -13.71
N CYS A 17 -5.40 21.03 -13.17
CA CYS A 17 -5.32 20.43 -11.84
C CYS A 17 -4.24 19.34 -11.88
N GLN A 18 -3.01 19.68 -11.51
CA GLN A 18 -2.06 18.69 -11.02
C GLN A 18 -2.68 18.08 -9.76
N SER A 19 -3.33 16.92 -9.91
CA SER A 19 -3.71 16.06 -8.79
C SER A 19 -2.44 15.43 -8.23
N GLN A 20 -1.58 16.26 -7.65
CA GLN A 20 -0.57 15.82 -6.71
C GLN A 20 -1.34 15.47 -5.43
N PRO A 21 -1.27 14.24 -4.89
CA PRO A 21 -1.78 14.01 -3.54
C PRO A 21 -1.08 15.02 -2.61
N PRO A 22 -1.82 15.66 -1.68
CA PRO A 22 -1.26 16.71 -0.84
C PRO A 22 0.02 16.22 -0.18
N ALA A 23 1.07 17.04 -0.29
CA ALA A 23 2.33 16.81 0.40
C ALA A 23 2.03 16.76 1.91
N GLY A 24 2.26 15.59 2.51
CA GLY A 24 2.06 15.35 3.93
C GLY A 24 0.58 15.26 4.32
N ALA A 25 0.03 14.04 4.29
CA ALA A 25 -0.99 13.74 5.29
C ALA A 25 -0.34 14.05 6.65
N ASP A 26 -0.97 14.84 7.53
CA ASP A 26 -0.41 15.19 8.85
C ASP A 26 0.06 13.90 9.54
N VAL A 27 1.38 13.66 9.52
CA VAL A 27 2.03 12.57 10.22
C VAL A 27 2.52 13.16 11.53
N ALA A 28 2.10 12.55 12.64
CA ALA A 28 2.56 13.01 13.95
C ALA A 28 4.10 13.09 13.99
N PRO A 29 4.69 14.15 14.59
CA PRO A 29 6.14 14.22 14.75
C PRO A 29 6.67 12.96 15.44
N GLY A 30 7.66 12.31 14.84
CA GLY A 30 8.22 11.06 15.36
C GLY A 30 7.44 9.80 14.99
N ALA A 31 6.45 9.86 14.09
CA ALA A 31 5.76 8.69 13.56
C ALA A 31 6.23 8.29 12.16
N VAL A 32 6.00 7.03 11.79
CA VAL A 32 6.04 6.53 10.42
C VAL A 32 4.64 6.14 9.98
N LEU A 33 4.45 5.99 8.67
CA LEU A 33 3.23 5.44 8.10
C LEU A 33 3.51 4.05 7.56
N ILE A 34 2.69 3.07 7.94
CA ILE A 34 2.69 1.74 7.33
C ILE A 34 1.37 1.49 6.61
N SER A 35 1.41 0.99 5.38
CA SER A 35 0.19 0.65 4.65
C SER A 35 -0.57 -0.45 5.40
N ALA A 36 -1.86 -0.25 5.65
CA ALA A 36 -2.68 -1.23 6.36
C ALA A 36 -2.89 -2.52 5.56
N GLN A 37 -2.71 -2.46 4.25
CA GLN A 37 -2.80 -3.61 3.36
C GLN A 37 -1.87 -3.45 2.15
N HIS A 38 -1.46 -4.57 1.58
CA HIS A 38 -0.72 -4.61 0.32
C HIS A 38 -1.08 -5.87 -0.47
N CYS A 39 -1.19 -5.76 -1.79
CA CYS A 39 -1.50 -6.88 -2.66
C CYS A 39 -0.41 -7.04 -3.72
N LEU A 40 0.31 -8.16 -3.68
CA LEU A 40 1.39 -8.42 -4.62
C LEU A 40 0.87 -8.69 -6.02
N SER A 41 1.39 -7.97 -7.00
CA SER A 41 1.12 -8.24 -8.41
C SER A 41 2.39 -8.11 -9.21
N GLU A 42 2.56 -8.99 -10.19
CA GLU A 42 3.69 -8.97 -11.12
C GLU A 42 3.14 -8.97 -12.54
N TYR A 43 3.59 -8.05 -13.39
CA TYR A 43 3.25 -8.07 -14.80
C TYR A 43 4.15 -9.08 -15.53
N LEU A 44 3.55 -10.00 -16.25
CA LEU A 44 4.26 -11.01 -17.03
C LEU A 44 4.22 -10.62 -18.51
N GLU A 45 5.34 -10.10 -19.02
CA GLU A 45 5.46 -9.64 -20.41
C GLU A 45 5.10 -10.74 -21.42
N GLU A 46 5.60 -11.97 -21.19
CA GLU A 46 5.35 -13.13 -22.06
C GLU A 46 3.86 -13.49 -22.22
N LEU A 47 3.04 -13.12 -21.24
CA LEU A 47 1.62 -13.45 -21.20
C LEU A 47 0.74 -12.20 -21.30
N GLU A 48 1.35 -11.03 -21.47
CA GLU A 48 0.73 -9.70 -21.48
C GLU A 48 -0.34 -9.51 -20.39
N LYS A 49 -0.06 -10.03 -19.18
CA LYS A 49 -1.04 -10.05 -18.08
C LYS A 49 -0.41 -9.92 -16.71
N ASN A 50 -1.21 -9.41 -15.78
CA ASN A 50 -0.85 -9.40 -14.36
C ASN A 50 -1.04 -10.80 -13.75
N HIS A 51 -0.03 -11.26 -13.02
CA HIS A 51 -0.15 -12.32 -12.05
C HIS A 51 -0.48 -11.73 -10.68
N TYR A 52 -1.56 -12.20 -10.08
CA TYR A 52 -1.98 -11.78 -8.74
C TYR A 52 -1.40 -12.73 -7.69
N GLY A 53 -0.41 -12.23 -6.95
CA GLY A 53 0.11 -12.87 -5.76
C GLY A 53 -0.77 -12.60 -4.53
N PRO A 54 -0.32 -13.03 -3.34
CA PRO A 54 -1.09 -12.87 -2.11
C PRO A 54 -1.26 -11.40 -1.69
N CYS A 55 -2.34 -11.13 -0.96
CA CYS A 55 -2.54 -9.87 -0.25
C CYS A 55 -2.24 -10.05 1.23
N LEU A 56 -1.59 -9.05 1.83
CA LEU A 56 -1.42 -8.89 3.26
C LEU A 56 -2.35 -7.80 3.78
N LYS A 57 -2.91 -8.01 4.97
CA LYS A 57 -3.62 -7.00 5.76
C LYS A 57 -3.09 -7.02 7.19
N ILE A 58 -2.80 -5.85 7.74
CA ILE A 58 -2.56 -5.69 9.18
C ILE A 58 -3.92 -5.79 9.90
N ILE A 59 -4.03 -6.77 10.80
CA ILE A 59 -5.26 -7.06 11.55
C ILE A 59 -5.15 -6.67 13.03
N SER A 60 -3.94 -6.43 13.54
CA SER A 60 -3.73 -5.86 14.87
C SER A 60 -2.41 -5.10 15.01
N VAL A 61 -2.37 -4.18 15.97
CA VAL A 61 -1.18 -3.48 16.47
C VAL A 61 -1.14 -3.69 17.98
N ASP A 62 -0.12 -4.38 18.49
CA ASP A 62 0.01 -4.78 19.90
C ASP A 62 -1.27 -5.48 20.44
N GLY A 63 -1.85 -6.36 19.61
CA GLY A 63 -3.06 -7.11 19.94
C GLY A 63 -4.37 -6.31 19.87
N GLN A 64 -4.32 -5.02 19.56
CA GLN A 64 -5.50 -4.16 19.41
C GLN A 64 -5.86 -3.96 17.94
N ALA A 65 -7.11 -3.60 17.66
CA ALA A 65 -7.55 -3.27 16.30
C ALA A 65 -6.68 -2.12 15.72
N PRO A 66 -6.21 -2.23 14.47
CA PRO A 66 -5.30 -1.26 13.89
C PRO A 66 -6.04 0.07 13.68
N PRO A 67 -5.47 1.21 14.11
CA PRO A 67 -6.05 2.54 13.88
C PRO A 67 -5.78 2.99 12.43
N VAL A 68 -6.48 2.38 11.48
CA VAL A 68 -6.33 2.68 10.05
C VAL A 68 -6.96 4.05 9.74
N ARG A 69 -6.15 4.94 9.18
CA ARG A 69 -6.56 6.27 8.73
C ARG A 69 -7.36 6.20 7.43
N SER A 70 -7.99 7.31 7.06
CA SER A 70 -8.77 7.43 5.82
C SER A 70 -7.95 7.23 4.54
N ASP A 71 -6.63 7.43 4.59
CA ASP A 71 -5.69 7.19 3.50
C ASP A 71 -5.22 5.73 3.40
N GLY A 72 -5.69 4.84 4.29
CA GLY A 72 -5.33 3.43 4.31
C GLY A 72 -3.99 3.13 5.00
N PHE A 73 -3.40 4.10 5.70
CA PHE A 73 -2.18 3.91 6.48
C PHE A 73 -2.46 3.83 7.98
N ILE A 74 -1.54 3.23 8.71
CA ILE A 74 -1.48 3.21 10.18
C ILE A 74 -0.28 4.05 10.58
N GLU A 75 -0.47 4.94 11.55
CA GLU A 75 0.64 5.66 12.18
C GLU A 75 1.25 4.81 13.29
N LEU A 76 2.56 4.60 13.21
CA LEU A 76 3.32 3.91 14.25
C LEU A 76 4.42 4.83 14.78
N PRO A 77 4.70 4.83 16.09
CA PRO A 77 5.82 5.59 16.64
C PRO A 77 7.15 5.04 16.10
N ALA A 78 8.00 5.93 15.59
CA ALA A 78 9.36 5.57 15.18
C ALA A 78 10.17 5.08 16.38
N ARG A 79 11.18 4.23 16.12
CA ARG A 79 12.10 3.69 17.15
C ARG A 79 11.41 3.01 18.34
N THR A 80 10.18 2.56 18.17
CA THR A 80 9.38 1.94 19.22
C THR A 80 9.03 0.52 18.80
N PRO A 81 9.29 -0.50 19.65
CA PRO A 81 8.91 -1.86 19.35
C PRO A 81 7.40 -2.00 19.33
N VAL A 82 6.88 -2.71 18.33
CA VAL A 82 5.46 -2.97 18.13
C VAL A 82 5.32 -4.37 17.53
N THR A 83 4.30 -5.13 17.93
CA THR A 83 3.93 -6.38 17.28
C THR A 83 2.75 -6.15 16.36
N LEU A 84 2.92 -6.43 15.07
CA LEU A 84 1.84 -6.37 14.09
C LEU A 84 1.26 -7.76 13.88
N GLY A 85 -0.02 -7.95 14.14
CA GLY A 85 -0.73 -9.14 13.65
C GLY A 85 -1.12 -8.92 12.20
N VAL A 86 -0.80 -9.87 11.34
CA VAL A 86 -1.06 -9.77 9.90
C VAL A 86 -1.76 -11.01 9.38
N SER A 87 -2.57 -10.81 8.34
CA SER A 87 -3.30 -11.86 7.63
C SER A 87 -2.92 -11.82 6.17
N CYS A 88 -2.51 -12.95 5.62
CA CYS A 88 -2.26 -13.14 4.20
C CYS A 88 -3.35 -13.99 3.57
N VAL A 89 -3.71 -13.70 2.32
CA VAL A 89 -4.65 -14.51 1.54
C VAL A 89 -4.22 -14.56 0.07
N TYR A 90 -4.22 -15.76 -0.53
CA TYR A 90 -3.97 -15.91 -1.97
C TYR A 90 -5.14 -15.42 -2.79
N ARG A 91 -4.87 -15.22 -4.08
CA ARG A 91 -5.87 -14.74 -5.02
C ARG A 91 -5.96 -15.62 -6.24
N HIS A 92 -7.17 -15.67 -6.80
CA HIS A 92 -7.44 -16.20 -8.11
C HIS A 92 -6.81 -15.31 -9.20
N ALA A 93 -6.79 -15.82 -10.44
CA ALA A 93 -6.27 -15.10 -11.59
C ALA A 93 -7.06 -13.82 -11.95
N ASP A 94 -8.25 -13.64 -11.38
CA ASP A 94 -9.07 -12.41 -11.48
C ASP A 94 -8.84 -11.43 -10.32
N GLY A 95 -7.96 -11.76 -9.37
CA GLY A 95 -7.65 -10.95 -8.20
C GLY A 95 -8.62 -11.12 -7.02
N SER A 96 -9.62 -11.99 -7.11
CA SER A 96 -10.49 -12.32 -5.97
C SER A 96 -9.74 -13.19 -4.94
N PRO A 97 -9.98 -13.02 -3.63
CA PRO A 97 -9.31 -13.80 -2.60
C PRO A 97 -9.77 -15.27 -2.62
N ILE A 98 -8.88 -16.17 -2.19
CA ILE A 98 -9.14 -17.59 -1.98
C ILE A 98 -9.23 -17.82 -0.46
N PRO A 99 -10.42 -17.77 0.17
CA PRO A 99 -10.53 -17.73 1.63
C PRO A 99 -9.90 -18.93 2.35
N ALA A 100 -9.88 -20.10 1.71
CA ALA A 100 -9.28 -21.32 2.25
C ALA A 100 -7.75 -21.25 2.41
N THR A 101 -7.11 -20.21 1.88
CA THR A 101 -5.65 -19.97 1.95
C THR A 101 -5.27 -18.89 2.96
N MET A 102 -6.24 -18.41 3.74
CA MET A 102 -5.99 -17.37 4.73
C MET A 102 -5.09 -17.91 5.83
N GLU A 103 -4.01 -17.19 6.10
CA GLU A 103 -3.05 -17.50 7.15
C GLU A 103 -2.73 -16.22 7.93
N ASN A 104 -2.53 -16.36 9.24
CA ASN A 104 -2.16 -15.25 10.11
C ASN A 104 -0.77 -15.48 10.69
N THR A 105 0.00 -14.42 10.80
CA THR A 105 1.30 -14.44 11.48
C THR A 105 1.55 -13.12 12.18
N GLU A 106 2.63 -13.04 12.95
CA GLU A 106 3.09 -11.82 13.59
C GLU A 106 4.31 -11.26 12.85
N PHE A 107 4.39 -9.93 12.79
CA PHE A 107 5.57 -9.22 12.32
C PHE A 107 6.07 -8.30 13.44
N SER A 108 7.30 -8.56 13.89
CA SER A 108 7.93 -7.81 14.98
C SER A 108 8.65 -6.57 14.45
N VAL A 109 8.14 -5.40 14.82
CA VAL A 109 8.84 -4.12 14.64
C VAL A 109 9.80 -3.92 15.80
N THR A 110 11.07 -3.66 15.50
CA THR A 110 12.09 -3.34 16.50
C THR A 110 12.38 -1.85 16.52
N ARG A 111 13.17 -1.39 17.50
CA ARG A 111 13.63 0.01 17.53
C ARG A 111 14.44 0.42 16.30
N ALA A 112 15.06 -0.55 15.61
CA ALA A 112 15.85 -0.32 14.40
C ALA A 112 15.01 -0.39 13.12
N THR A 113 13.80 -0.94 13.15
CA THR A 113 12.96 -1.12 11.95
C THR A 113 12.50 0.23 11.38
N PHE A 114 12.10 1.16 12.25
CA PHE A 114 11.62 2.49 11.87
C PHE A 114 12.50 3.58 12.44
N GLU A 115 13.73 3.71 11.94
CA GLU A 115 14.70 4.68 12.47
C GLU A 115 14.37 6.13 12.13
N ASN A 116 13.79 6.34 10.94
CA ASN A 116 13.57 7.65 10.35
C ASN A 116 12.06 7.97 10.32
N PRO A 117 11.58 8.92 11.14
CA PRO A 117 10.18 9.34 11.12
C PRO A 117 9.83 10.03 9.79
N GLY A 118 8.54 10.14 9.51
CA GLY A 118 8.01 10.71 8.26
C GLY A 118 8.12 9.78 7.04
N THR A 119 8.66 8.57 7.22
CA THR A 119 8.82 7.58 6.15
C THR A 119 7.55 6.75 5.98
N ARG A 120 7.24 6.39 4.73
CA ARG A 120 6.19 5.44 4.37
C ARG A 120 6.78 4.05 4.16
N TRP A 121 6.07 3.06 4.67
CA TRP A 121 6.47 1.66 4.63
C TRP A 121 5.32 0.78 4.14
N TYR A 122 5.70 -0.33 3.54
CA TYR A 122 4.80 -1.31 2.96
C TYR A 122 5.23 -2.69 3.46
N LEU A 123 4.27 -3.40 4.04
CA LEU A 123 4.45 -4.79 4.41
C LEU A 123 3.83 -5.65 3.32
N HIS A 124 4.65 -6.46 2.67
CA HIS A 124 4.24 -7.36 1.60
C HIS A 124 3.99 -8.74 2.17
N ALA A 125 3.00 -9.46 1.62
CA ALA A 125 2.69 -10.83 2.03
C ALA A 125 3.87 -11.81 1.83
N HIS A 126 4.75 -11.49 0.88
CA HIS A 126 5.92 -12.29 0.52
C HIS A 126 6.94 -11.45 -0.26
N ARG A 127 8.12 -12.03 -0.49
CA ARG A 127 9.21 -11.49 -1.33
C ARG A 127 8.86 -11.32 -2.82
N GLN A 128 7.85 -12.05 -3.34
CA GLN A 128 7.47 -12.02 -4.76
C GLN A 128 6.03 -12.51 -4.95
N ALA A 129 5.42 -12.24 -6.12
CA ALA A 129 4.03 -12.60 -6.39
C ALA A 129 3.83 -14.07 -6.77
N ARG A 130 4.84 -14.73 -7.37
CA ARG A 130 4.75 -16.09 -7.94
C ARG A 130 5.54 -17.11 -7.14
N GLN A 131 5.15 -18.39 -7.22
CA GLN A 131 5.89 -19.53 -6.68
C GLN A 131 6.23 -19.42 -5.18
N VAL A 132 5.34 -18.79 -4.42
CA VAL A 132 5.49 -18.57 -2.97
C VAL A 132 4.37 -19.27 -2.23
N VAL A 133 4.66 -19.78 -1.03
CA VAL A 133 3.71 -20.47 -0.16
C VAL A 133 3.77 -19.82 1.23
N GLY A 134 2.60 -19.56 1.81
CA GLY A 134 2.46 -19.07 3.17
C GLY A 134 2.54 -17.54 3.31
N CYS A 135 2.42 -17.09 4.56
CA CYS A 135 2.54 -15.69 4.95
C CYS A 135 3.96 -15.43 5.50
N GLU A 136 4.86 -14.94 4.66
CA GLU A 136 6.22 -14.52 5.03
C GLU A 136 6.39 -13.01 4.81
N PRO A 137 5.93 -12.18 5.76
CA PRO A 137 5.89 -10.75 5.54
C PRO A 137 7.28 -10.15 5.37
N THR A 138 7.41 -9.28 4.36
CA THR A 138 8.64 -8.49 4.14
C THR A 138 8.30 -7.02 4.14
N LEU A 139 9.21 -6.21 4.69
CA LEU A 139 9.01 -4.78 4.85
C LEU A 139 9.91 -4.02 3.87
N SER A 140 9.31 -3.08 3.14
CA SER A 140 10.03 -2.19 2.21
C SER A 140 9.48 -0.77 2.27
N ARG A 141 10.28 0.20 1.83
CA ARG A 141 9.80 1.56 1.55
C ARG A 141 9.16 1.68 0.16
N SER A 142 9.28 0.64 -0.67
CA SER A 142 8.69 0.56 -1.99
C SER A 142 7.32 -0.13 -1.95
N VAL A 143 6.44 0.23 -2.87
CA VAL A 143 5.19 -0.51 -3.12
C VAL A 143 5.45 -1.85 -3.83
N TYR A 144 6.67 -2.09 -4.30
CA TYR A 144 7.09 -3.37 -4.85
C TYR A 144 7.94 -4.11 -3.81
N PRO A 145 7.75 -5.42 -3.64
CA PRO A 145 8.52 -6.17 -2.67
C PRO A 145 10.01 -6.15 -3.02
N THR A 146 10.83 -6.09 -1.98
CA THR A 146 12.26 -6.36 -2.06
C THR A 146 12.52 -7.81 -1.69
N TYR A 147 13.61 -8.41 -2.20
CA TYR A 147 13.96 -9.79 -1.88
C TYR A 147 14.28 -10.01 -0.39
N ASP A 148 14.64 -8.94 0.33
CA ASP A 148 14.90 -8.90 1.76
C ASP A 148 14.18 -7.71 2.41
N THR A 149 13.92 -7.80 3.72
CA THR A 149 13.38 -6.72 4.54
C THR A 149 14.42 -5.61 4.72
N GLU A 150 14.03 -4.36 4.46
CA GLU A 150 14.84 -3.16 4.72
C GLU A 150 14.89 -2.75 6.20
#